data_AF-A0A2N5XC07-F1
#
_entry.id   AF-A0A2N5XC07-F1
#
_cell.length_a   1.000
_cell.length_b   1.000
_cell.length_c   1.000
_cell.angle_alpha   90.00
_cell.angle_beta   90.00
_cell.angle_gamma   90.00
#
_symmetry.space_group_name_H-M   'P 1'
#
loop_
_entity.id
_entity.type
_entity.pdbx_description
1 polymer ?
#
loop_
_entity_poly.entity_id
_entity_poly.type
_entity_poly.pdbx_seq_one_letter_code
_entity_poly.pdbx_strand_id
1 'polypeptide(L)'
;MSTTADPLAALGSLPGVAESVETVRQAVDRVYGHRVMRRRSNEITAEAALRGARASAALQGADWALEEVRRRTDFSGDPEAGVVGAALRLSAEAGQLLGT
;
A
#
# COMPACT_ATOMS: atom_id res chain seq x y z
N MET A 1 10.52 28.99 -4.02
CA MET A 1 10.23 27.87 -3.12
C MET A 1 10.80 28.24 -1.76
N SER A 2 9.97 28.62 -0.79
CA SER A 2 10.46 28.97 0.55
C SER A 2 11.15 27.75 1.17
N THR A 3 12.46 27.83 1.32
CA THR A 3 13.32 26.93 2.09
C THR A 3 13.06 27.11 3.58
N THR A 4 11.84 26.84 4.01
CA THR A 4 11.58 26.54 5.42
C THR A 4 12.27 25.21 5.68
N ALA A 5 13.18 25.15 6.64
CA ALA A 5 13.79 23.89 7.06
C ALA A 5 12.70 22.85 7.27
N ASP A 6 12.87 21.66 6.70
CA ASP A 6 11.87 20.58 6.81
C ASP A 6 11.59 20.31 8.28
N PRO A 7 10.36 20.63 8.78
CA PRO A 7 10.04 20.51 10.20
C PRO A 7 10.08 19.05 10.68
N LEU A 8 10.10 18.07 9.75
CA LEU A 8 10.15 16.65 10.05
C LEU A 8 11.56 16.06 9.94
N ALA A 9 12.57 16.84 9.53
CA ALA A 9 13.94 16.34 9.32
C ALA A 9 14.53 15.61 10.54
N ALA A 10 14.20 16.08 11.75
CA ALA A 10 14.65 15.48 13.01
C ALA A 10 14.18 14.02 13.19
N LEU A 11 13.03 13.66 12.61
CA LEU A 11 12.51 12.29 12.68
C LEU A 11 13.42 11.30 11.94
N GLY A 12 14.07 11.75 10.86
CA GLY A 12 15.02 10.93 10.09
C GLY A 12 16.29 10.56 10.85
N SER A 13 16.65 11.31 11.89
CA SER A 13 17.83 11.07 12.73
C SER A 13 17.55 10.24 13.99
N LEU A 14 16.31 9.79 14.20
CA LEU A 14 15.99 8.91 15.32
C LEU A 14 16.76 7.58 15.19
N PRO A 15 17.23 7.00 16.31
CA PRO A 15 17.96 5.73 16.28
C PRO A 15 17.20 4.63 15.52
N GLY A 16 17.90 3.93 14.63
CA GLY A 16 17.34 2.84 13.82
C GLY A 16 16.56 3.26 12.56
N VAL A 17 16.21 4.55 12.40
CA VAL A 17 15.43 5.01 11.22
C VAL A 17 16.24 4.87 9.94
N ALA A 18 17.49 5.37 9.93
CA ALA A 18 18.36 5.30 8.75
C ALA A 18 18.61 3.84 8.30
N GLU A 19 18.87 2.94 9.25
CA GLU A 19 19.10 1.51 9.00
C GLU A 19 17.84 0.82 8.46
N SER A 20 16.67 1.16 9.00
CA SER A 20 15.37 0.65 8.54
C SER A 20 15.07 1.11 7.12
N VAL A 21 15.27 2.40 6.83
CA VAL A 21 15.10 2.97 5.48
C VAL A 21 16.02 2.29 4.48
N GLU A 22 17.30 2.11 4.84
CA GLU A 22 18.27 1.42 4.00
C GLU A 22 17.87 -0.04 3.72
N THR A 23 17.41 -0.76 4.76
CA THR A 23 16.91 -2.13 4.62
C THR A 23 15.70 -2.21 3.68
N VAL A 24 14.74 -1.30 3.83
CA VAL A 24 13.57 -1.20 2.95
C VAL A 24 14.00 -0.91 1.52
N ARG A 25 14.91 0.04 1.31
CA ARG A 25 15.44 0.38 -0.01
C ARG A 25 16.07 -0.84 -0.69
N GLN A 26 16.94 -1.58 0.01
CA GLN A 26 17.55 -2.80 -0.52
C GLN A 26 16.52 -3.88 -0.91
N ALA A 27 15.44 -4.03 -0.11
CA ALA A 27 14.37 -4.97 -0.42
C ALA A 27 13.57 -4.54 -1.66
N VAL A 28 13.25 -3.25 -1.77
CA VAL A 28 12.54 -2.66 -2.92
C VAL A 28 13.38 -2.77 -4.20
N ASP A 29 14.68 -2.45 -4.14
CA ASP A 29 15.62 -2.59 -5.26
C ASP A 29 15.65 -4.03 -5.78
N ARG A 30 15.61 -5.03 -4.88
CA ARG A 30 15.53 -6.44 -5.24
C ARG A 30 14.22 -6.80 -5.95
N VAL A 31 13.09 -6.24 -5.52
CA VAL A 31 11.80 -6.41 -6.18
C VAL A 31 11.83 -5.83 -7.59
N TYR A 32 12.32 -4.59 -7.76
CA TYR A 32 12.43 -3.95 -9.07
C TYR A 32 13.42 -4.66 -10.01
N GLY A 33 14.51 -5.21 -9.46
CA GLY A 33 15.45 -6.04 -10.21
C GLY A 33 14.88 -7.39 -10.65
N HIS A 34 13.76 -7.84 -10.06
CA HIS A 34 13.20 -9.15 -10.36
C HIS A 34 12.56 -9.22 -11.75
N ARG A 35 12.84 -10.30 -12.49
CA ARG A 35 12.36 -10.47 -13.88
C ARG A 35 10.84 -10.40 -14.01
N VAL A 36 10.10 -10.89 -13.02
CA VAL A 36 8.63 -10.84 -13.03
C VAL A 36 8.14 -9.40 -12.88
N MET A 37 8.74 -8.60 -11.99
CA MET A 37 8.40 -7.18 -11.82
C MET A 37 8.58 -6.41 -13.12
N ARG A 38 9.67 -6.68 -13.84
CA ARG A 38 9.93 -6.06 -15.15
C ARG A 38 8.94 -6.45 -16.26
N ARG A 39 8.32 -7.62 -16.18
CA ARG A 39 7.46 -8.16 -17.25
C ARG A 39 5.96 -8.05 -16.94
N ARG A 40 5.60 -8.02 -15.66
CA ARG A 40 4.22 -8.11 -15.16
C ARG A 40 3.96 -7.07 -14.06
N SER A 41 4.56 -5.89 -14.19
CA SER A 41 4.45 -4.80 -13.20
C SER A 41 2.99 -4.45 -12.91
N ASN A 42 2.15 -4.32 -13.94
CA ASN A 42 0.74 -3.97 -13.76
C ASN A 42 -0.02 -4.99 -12.90
N GLU A 43 0.22 -6.28 -13.12
CA GLU A 43 -0.40 -7.34 -12.33
C GLU A 43 0.10 -7.36 -10.89
N ILE A 44 1.41 -7.15 -10.69
CA ILE A 44 2.00 -7.07 -9.36
C ILE A 44 1.46 -5.86 -8.60
N THR A 45 1.38 -4.71 -9.25
CA THR A 45 0.83 -3.47 -8.66
C THR A 45 -0.64 -3.66 -8.27
N ALA A 46 -1.46 -4.25 -9.15
CA ALA A 46 -2.86 -4.53 -8.83
C ALA A 46 -3.00 -5.47 -7.61
N GLU A 47 -2.22 -6.55 -7.58
CA GLU A 47 -2.25 -7.55 -6.52
C GLU A 47 -1.65 -7.00 -5.20
N ALA A 48 -0.70 -6.07 -5.27
CA ALA A 48 -0.18 -5.34 -4.11
C ALA A 48 -1.23 -4.36 -3.55
N ALA A 49 -1.93 -3.63 -4.42
CA ALA A 49 -3.02 -2.73 -4.02
C ALA A 49 -4.16 -3.49 -3.33
N LEU A 50 -4.57 -4.65 -3.87
CA LEU A 50 -5.58 -5.52 -3.25
C LEU A 50 -5.16 -5.98 -1.85
N ARG A 51 -3.90 -6.43 -1.68
CA ARG A 51 -3.38 -6.84 -0.37
C ARG A 51 -3.31 -5.69 0.61
N GLY A 52 -2.90 -4.50 0.17
CA GLY A 52 -2.87 -3.29 0.98
C GLY A 52 -4.26 -2.88 1.44
N ALA A 53 -5.24 -2.85 0.54
CA ALA A 53 -6.64 -2.55 0.86
C ALA A 53 -7.22 -3.56 1.87
N ARG A 54 -6.99 -4.86 1.66
CA ARG A 54 -7.41 -5.91 2.61
C ARG A 54 -6.79 -5.69 3.99
N ALA A 55 -5.48 -5.42 4.07
CA ALA A 55 -4.81 -5.18 5.34
C ALA A 55 -5.40 -3.95 6.07
N SER A 56 -5.68 -2.87 5.34
CA SER A 56 -6.34 -1.69 5.89
C SER A 56 -7.76 -1.98 6.39
N ALA A 57 -8.52 -2.81 5.67
CA ALA A 57 -9.85 -3.25 6.11
C ALA A 57 -9.79 -4.11 7.38
N ALA A 58 -8.79 -4.98 7.48
CA ALA A 58 -8.55 -5.81 8.66
C ALA A 58 -8.22 -4.96 9.90
N LEU A 59 -7.47 -3.86 9.75
CA LEU A 59 -7.24 -2.89 10.84
C LEU A 59 -8.55 -2.26 11.36
N GLN A 60 -9.58 -2.18 10.51
CA GLN A 60 -10.92 -1.69 10.86
C GLN A 60 -11.90 -2.82 11.23
N GLY A 61 -11.39 -4.04 11.44
CA GLY A 61 -12.18 -5.18 11.92
C GLY A 61 -12.76 -6.09 10.82
N ALA A 62 -12.58 -5.78 9.53
CA ALA A 62 -13.06 -6.61 8.42
C ALA A 62 -11.92 -7.49 7.86
N ASP A 63 -11.59 -8.58 8.55
CA ASP A 63 -10.50 -9.51 8.16
C ASP A 63 -10.99 -10.63 7.24
N TRP A 64 -11.23 -10.27 5.98
CA TRP A 64 -11.61 -11.25 4.96
C TRP A 64 -10.41 -12.02 4.42
N ALA A 65 -10.62 -13.26 3.97
CA ALA A 65 -9.60 -13.98 3.21
C ALA A 65 -9.27 -13.23 1.90
N LEU A 66 -8.00 -13.23 1.48
CA LEU A 66 -7.56 -12.52 0.28
C LEU A 66 -8.28 -13.02 -0.98
N GLU A 67 -8.52 -14.33 -1.08
CA GLU A 67 -9.25 -14.94 -2.18
C GLU A 67 -10.70 -14.47 -2.24
N GLU A 68 -11.30 -14.08 -1.11
CA GLU A 68 -12.65 -13.52 -1.09
C GLU A 68 -12.67 -12.11 -1.69
N VAL A 69 -11.69 -11.28 -1.32
CA VAL A 69 -11.51 -9.94 -1.91
C VAL A 69 -11.27 -10.01 -3.42
N ARG A 70 -10.52 -11.02 -3.91
CA ARG A 70 -10.25 -11.19 -5.34
C ARG A 70 -11.45 -11.60 -6.18
N ARG A 71 -12.39 -12.39 -5.61
CA ARG A 71 -13.53 -12.94 -6.36
C ARG A 71 -14.76 -12.03 -6.33
N ARG A 72 -14.93 -11.23 -5.28
CA ARG A 72 -16.09 -10.34 -5.13
C ARG A 72 -15.96 -9.12 -6.02
N THR A 73 -17.10 -8.75 -6.62
CA THR A 73 -17.27 -7.52 -7.40
C THR A 73 -18.25 -6.54 -6.75
N ASP A 74 -18.99 -7.00 -5.74
CA ASP A 74 -19.94 -6.21 -4.97
C ASP A 74 -19.57 -6.23 -3.47
N PHE A 75 -19.46 -5.03 -2.91
CA PHE A 75 -19.07 -4.76 -1.53
C PHE A 75 -20.17 -3.96 -0.78
N SER A 76 -21.41 -3.96 -1.27
CA SER A 76 -22.53 -3.21 -0.70
C SER A 76 -23.42 -4.02 0.26
N GLY A 77 -23.18 -5.33 0.38
CA GLY A 77 -24.10 -6.24 1.08
C GLY A 77 -24.17 -6.04 2.60
N ASP A 78 -23.05 -6.25 3.29
CA ASP A 78 -22.96 -6.21 4.75
C ASP A 78 -21.94 -5.14 5.22
N PRO A 79 -21.93 -4.77 6.51
CA PRO A 79 -21.02 -3.75 7.02
C PRO A 79 -19.52 -4.05 6.78
N GLU A 80 -19.09 -5.31 6.91
CA GLU A 80 -17.69 -5.68 6.66
C GLU A 80 -17.34 -5.57 5.18
N ALA A 81 -18.25 -5.99 4.30
CA ALA A 81 -18.13 -5.79 2.87
C ALA A 81 -17.96 -4.30 2.55
N GLY A 82 -18.75 -3.44 3.20
CA GLY A 82 -18.65 -1.99 3.08
C GLY A 82 -17.28 -1.45 3.48
N VAL A 83 -16.69 -1.95 4.56
CA VAL A 83 -15.33 -1.58 5.02
C VAL A 83 -14.26 -2.01 4.01
N VAL A 84 -14.33 -3.25 3.50
CA VAL A 84 -13.41 -3.74 2.46
C VAL A 84 -13.53 -2.91 1.18
N GLY A 85 -14.76 -2.64 0.73
CA GLY A 85 -15.03 -1.80 -0.43
C GLY A 85 -14.58 -0.34 -0.26
N ALA A 86 -14.63 0.19 0.96
CA ALA A 86 -14.08 1.51 1.28
C ALA A 86 -12.55 1.52 1.23
N ALA A 87 -11.90 0.50 1.80
CA ALA A 87 -10.45 0.37 1.76
C ALA A 87 -9.91 0.24 0.33
N LEU A 88 -10.59 -0.53 -0.53
CA LEU A 88 -10.26 -0.66 -1.95
C LEU A 88 -10.33 0.67 -2.69
N ARG A 89 -11.42 1.44 -2.48
CA ARG A 89 -11.58 2.78 -3.06
C ARG A 89 -10.49 3.73 -2.57
N LEU A 90 -10.22 3.76 -1.26
CA LEU A 90 -9.15 4.59 -0.70
C LEU A 90 -7.77 4.25 -1.28
N SER A 91 -7.44 2.97 -1.44
CA SER A 91 -6.18 2.55 -2.05
C SER A 91 -6.07 2.97 -3.53
N ALA A 92 -7.17 2.92 -4.28
CA ALA A 92 -7.19 3.40 -5.66
C ALA A 92 -7.00 4.92 -5.76
N GLU A 93 -7.70 5.69 -4.93
CA GLU A 93 -7.61 7.17 -4.90
C GLU A 93 -6.24 7.64 -4.38
N ALA A 94 -5.66 6.98 -3.38
CA ALA A 94 -4.35 7.33 -2.84
C ALA A 94 -3.25 7.30 -3.91
N GLY A 95 -3.32 6.33 -4.83
CA GLY A 95 -2.39 6.26 -5.97
C GLY A 95 -2.50 7.47 -6.91
N GLN A 96 -3.71 8.02 -7.11
CA GLN A 96 -3.92 9.20 -7.93
C GLN A 96 -3.47 10.49 -7.23
N LEU A 97 -3.73 10.62 -5.92
CA LEU A 97 -3.37 11.79 -5.12
C LEU A 97 -1.86 11.98 -4.97
N LEU A 98 -1.10 10.89 -4.99
CA LEU A 98 0.36 10.91 -4.86
C LEU A 98 1.08 11.29 -6.16
N GLY A 99 0.37 11.45 -7.28
CA GLY A 99 0.95 11.90 -8.54
C GLY A 99 2.11 11.04 -9.01
N THR A 100 1.83 9.83 -9.48
CA THR A 100 2.70 9.14 -10.45
C THR A 100 2.43 9.64 -11.85
#